data_AF-A0A973WX92-F1
#
_entry.id   AF-A0A973WX92-F1
#
_cell.length_a   1.000
_cell.length_b   1.000
_cell.length_c   1.000
_cell.angle_alpha   90.00
_cell.angle_beta   90.00
_cell.angle_gamma   90.00
#
_symmetry.space_group_name_H-M   'P 1'
#
loop_
_entity.id
_entity.type
_entity.pdbx_description
1 polymer ?
#
loop_
_entity_poly.entity_id
_entity_poly.type
_entity_poly.pdbx_seq_one_letter_code
_entity_poly.pdbx_strand_id
1 'polypeptide(L)'
;MLLSEQMMVAICETVASGVLVLSRAAEMNGVSRRSLWKWLEESKRGEDERYLIAFPTDEKRPFHVAIARARRMAAIDIRSEFEARALRGHDEIVHFQGQVVWQMDPRAVGLDPDIREMLGYDRDGYLRNERGECIPVKQHIQPPVAAVVKVLAAHFKQYGDRVEQNINLRGGVTLGVQAVGMSSRADGPPAIPPAPPRPVLDVTPPPAALPVPEAIVDAEFSEPDATADTAPMVEEEFAAAPMPEPTKPEVVIRETPPPEYQPVMTDQARDLLTRLRGPVGLRSANPVGSIKATKPMRSAYD
;
A
#
# COMPACT_ATOMS: atom_id res chain seq x y z
N MET A 1 -28.08 10.00 -34.12
CA MET A 1 -26.87 9.15 -34.15
C MET A 1 -25.66 9.83 -33.53
N LEU A 2 -25.47 11.14 -33.70
CA LEU A 2 -24.32 11.85 -33.12
C LEU A 2 -24.26 11.86 -31.58
N LEU A 3 -25.42 11.87 -30.91
CA LEU A 3 -25.46 11.85 -29.44
C LEU A 3 -24.84 10.58 -28.83
N SER A 4 -25.03 9.41 -29.45
CA SER A 4 -24.51 8.15 -28.90
C SER A 4 -23.00 8.03 -29.06
N GLU A 5 -22.45 8.52 -30.19
CA GLU A 5 -21.00 8.55 -30.43
C GLU A 5 -20.31 9.51 -29.45
N GLN A 6 -20.83 10.72 -29.28
CA GLN A 6 -20.32 11.70 -28.32
C GLN A 6 -20.33 11.17 -26.88
N MET A 7 -21.41 10.50 -26.46
CA MET A 7 -21.49 9.89 -25.14
C MET A 7 -20.48 8.76 -24.96
N MET A 8 -20.25 7.93 -25.98
CA MET A 8 -19.25 6.86 -25.93
C MET A 8 -17.82 7.43 -25.82
N VAL A 9 -17.51 8.50 -26.54
CA VAL A 9 -16.22 9.21 -26.42
C VAL A 9 -16.07 9.81 -25.02
N ALA A 10 -17.08 10.50 -24.50
CA ALA A 10 -17.05 11.08 -23.15
C ALA A 10 -16.88 10.02 -22.04
N ILE A 11 -17.47 8.83 -22.22
CA ILE A 11 -17.22 7.69 -21.32
C ILE A 11 -15.75 7.26 -21.38
N CYS A 12 -15.15 7.18 -22.56
CA CYS A 12 -13.73 6.84 -22.69
C CYS A 12 -12.83 7.91 -22.07
N GLU A 13 -13.13 9.20 -22.25
CA GLU A 13 -12.40 10.31 -21.63
C GLU A 13 -12.47 10.27 -20.10
N THR A 14 -13.65 10.05 -19.53
CA THR A 14 -13.82 9.93 -18.07
C THR A 14 -13.14 8.69 -17.49
N VAL A 15 -13.05 7.60 -18.26
CA VAL A 15 -12.25 6.43 -17.85
C VAL A 15 -10.76 6.75 -17.91
N ALA A 16 -10.31 7.40 -18.98
CA ALA A 16 -8.92 7.84 -19.14
C ALA A 16 -8.48 8.81 -18.05
N SER A 17 -9.36 9.68 -17.55
CA SER A 17 -9.07 10.63 -16.47
C SER A 17 -8.95 10.01 -15.08
N GLY A 18 -9.14 8.69 -14.94
CA GLY A 18 -8.89 7.96 -13.69
C GLY A 18 -10.11 7.28 -13.06
N VAL A 19 -11.32 7.43 -13.63
CA VAL A 19 -12.51 6.72 -13.14
C VAL A 19 -12.53 5.28 -13.68
N LEU A 20 -11.82 4.38 -13.00
CA LEU A 20 -11.67 2.97 -13.44
C LEU A 20 -12.98 2.17 -13.42
N VAL A 21 -13.96 2.58 -12.61
CA VAL A 21 -15.26 1.92 -12.52
C VAL A 21 -16.13 2.37 -13.69
N LEU A 22 -16.20 1.54 -14.73
CA LEU A 22 -16.87 1.87 -15.98
C LEU A 22 -18.34 2.26 -15.84
N SER A 23 -19.05 1.63 -14.90
CA SER A 23 -20.45 1.99 -14.62
C SER A 23 -20.60 3.40 -14.02
N ARG A 24 -19.68 3.80 -13.14
CA ARG A 24 -19.64 5.16 -12.60
C ARG A 24 -19.30 6.17 -13.69
N ALA A 25 -18.34 5.84 -14.57
CA ALA A 25 -18.02 6.67 -15.72
C ALA A 25 -19.23 6.86 -16.66
N ALA A 26 -20.00 5.80 -16.92
CA ALA A 26 -21.25 5.90 -17.68
C ALA A 26 -22.31 6.76 -16.99
N GLU A 27 -22.51 6.59 -15.68
CA GLU A 27 -23.47 7.37 -14.89
C GLU A 27 -23.12 8.87 -14.87
N MET A 28 -21.83 9.21 -14.75
CA MET A 28 -21.35 10.60 -14.82
C MET A 28 -21.65 11.26 -16.18
N ASN A 29 -21.76 10.47 -17.24
CA ASN A 29 -22.10 10.93 -18.58
C ASN A 29 -23.60 10.73 -18.92
N GLY A 30 -24.45 10.39 -17.94
CA GLY A 30 -25.89 10.23 -18.13
C GLY A 30 -26.31 8.94 -18.85
N VAL A 31 -25.43 7.94 -18.93
CA VAL A 31 -25.71 6.64 -19.55
C VAL A 31 -26.01 5.60 -18.48
N SER A 32 -27.15 4.92 -18.61
CA SER A 32 -27.50 3.83 -17.68
C SER A 32 -26.51 2.66 -17.80
N ARG A 33 -26.26 1.97 -16.67
CA ARG A 33 -25.41 0.76 -16.65
C ARG A 33 -25.87 -0.30 -17.67
N ARG A 34 -27.18 -0.47 -17.86
CA ARG A 34 -27.74 -1.45 -18.82
C ARG A 34 -27.40 -1.06 -20.27
N SER A 35 -27.53 0.22 -20.61
CA SER A 35 -27.20 0.74 -21.94
C SER A 35 -25.71 0.58 -22.24
N LEU A 36 -24.84 0.87 -21.28
CA LEU A 36 -23.39 0.70 -21.40
C LEU A 36 -23.02 -0.76 -21.74
N TRP A 37 -23.53 -1.74 -20.98
CA TRP A 37 -23.22 -3.15 -21.23
C TRP A 37 -23.77 -3.63 -22.58
N LYS A 38 -24.95 -3.16 -22.96
CA LYS A 38 -25.52 -3.42 -24.28
C LYS A 38 -24.60 -2.88 -25.39
N TRP A 39 -24.14 -1.63 -25.29
CA TRP A 39 -23.22 -1.04 -26.27
C TRP A 39 -21.88 -1.79 -26.34
N LEU A 40 -21.37 -2.28 -25.22
CA LEU A 40 -20.17 -3.10 -25.19
C LEU A 40 -20.35 -4.44 -25.89
N GLU A 41 -21.46 -5.12 -25.66
CA GLU A 41 -21.78 -6.40 -26.30
C GLU A 41 -22.01 -6.24 -27.80
N GLU A 42 -22.77 -5.22 -28.20
CA GLU A 42 -23.03 -4.92 -29.62
C GLU A 42 -21.75 -4.47 -30.34
N SER A 43 -20.90 -3.67 -29.67
CA SER A 43 -19.58 -3.32 -30.20
C SER A 43 -18.66 -4.53 -30.40
N LYS A 44 -18.73 -5.55 -29.53
CA LYS A 44 -17.93 -6.77 -29.66
C LYS A 44 -18.38 -7.67 -30.82
N ARG A 45 -19.67 -7.64 -31.15
CA ARG A 45 -20.21 -8.38 -32.30
C ARG A 45 -19.70 -7.80 -33.62
N GLY A 46 -19.39 -6.51 -33.66
CA GLY A 46 -18.72 -5.87 -34.80
C GLY A 46 -19.63 -5.69 -36.03
N GLU A 47 -20.93 -5.83 -35.86
CA GLU A 47 -21.92 -5.77 -36.95
C GLU A 47 -22.36 -4.33 -37.26
N ASP A 48 -22.22 -3.40 -36.29
CA ASP A 48 -22.78 -2.05 -36.37
C ASP A 48 -21.69 -0.95 -36.37
N GLU A 49 -21.69 -0.11 -37.42
CA GLU A 49 -20.82 1.07 -37.53
C GLU A 49 -21.07 2.13 -36.44
N ARG A 50 -22.24 2.08 -35.78
CA ARG A 50 -22.64 3.01 -34.72
C ARG A 50 -21.76 2.93 -33.47
N TYR A 51 -21.03 1.83 -33.31
CA TYR A 51 -20.12 1.60 -32.18
C TYR A 51 -18.66 1.87 -32.56
N LEU A 52 -18.40 2.44 -33.73
CA LEU A 52 -17.07 2.89 -34.12
C LEU A 52 -16.88 4.33 -33.65
N ILE A 53 -15.92 4.53 -32.75
CA ILE A 53 -15.60 5.84 -32.18
C ILE A 53 -14.13 6.20 -32.46
N ALA A 54 -13.85 7.48 -32.66
CA ALA A 54 -12.49 8.00 -32.75
C ALA A 54 -12.02 8.41 -31.34
N PHE A 55 -11.21 7.56 -30.70
CA PHE A 55 -10.60 7.83 -29.39
C PHE A 55 -9.37 6.95 -29.14
N PRO A 56 -8.24 7.47 -28.60
CA PRO A 56 -7.89 8.89 -28.43
C PRO A 56 -7.32 9.53 -29.71
N THR A 57 -7.23 8.76 -30.79
CA THR A 57 -6.72 9.19 -32.11
C THR A 57 -7.90 9.30 -33.07
N ASP A 58 -7.74 10.04 -34.18
CA ASP A 58 -8.76 10.21 -35.22
C ASP A 58 -9.17 8.90 -35.95
N GLU A 59 -8.48 7.80 -35.68
CA GLU A 59 -8.81 6.48 -36.22
C GLU A 59 -10.03 5.88 -35.51
N LYS A 60 -11.09 5.61 -36.28
CA LYS A 60 -12.32 4.96 -35.79
C LYS A 60 -12.06 3.52 -35.40
N ARG A 61 -12.41 3.17 -34.16
CA ARG A 61 -12.25 1.83 -33.58
C ARG A 61 -13.52 1.41 -32.84
N PRO A 62 -13.77 0.10 -32.71
CA PRO A 62 -14.88 -0.38 -31.90
C PRO A 62 -14.79 0.12 -30.45
N PHE A 63 -15.91 0.56 -29.91
CA PHE A 63 -16.05 1.11 -28.55
C PHE A 63 -15.42 0.23 -27.46
N HIS A 64 -15.56 -1.09 -27.54
CA HIS A 64 -14.94 -2.01 -26.57
C HIS A 64 -13.40 -1.96 -26.58
N VAL A 65 -12.78 -1.73 -27.75
CA VAL A 65 -11.33 -1.54 -27.90
C VAL A 65 -10.91 -0.18 -27.36
N ALA A 66 -11.71 0.86 -27.64
CA ALA A 66 -11.45 2.21 -27.14
C ALA A 66 -11.49 2.26 -25.60
N ILE A 67 -12.43 1.56 -24.93
CA ILE A 67 -12.46 1.45 -23.47
C ILE A 67 -11.22 0.73 -22.93
N ALA A 68 -10.77 -0.35 -23.59
CA ALA A 68 -9.57 -1.06 -23.16
C ALA A 68 -8.32 -0.15 -23.24
N ARG A 69 -8.27 0.73 -24.25
CA ARG A 69 -7.22 1.76 -24.37
C ARG A 69 -7.34 2.84 -23.30
N ALA A 70 -8.55 3.38 -23.07
CA ALA A 70 -8.81 4.36 -22.02
C ALA A 70 -8.34 3.84 -20.65
N ARG A 71 -8.65 2.58 -20.32
CA ARG A 71 -8.18 1.93 -19.09
C ARG A 71 -6.66 1.80 -19.03
N ARG A 72 -6.01 1.50 -20.15
CA ARG A 72 -4.55 1.43 -20.21
C ARG A 72 -3.92 2.81 -20.02
N MET A 73 -4.49 3.86 -20.58
CA MET A 73 -4.04 5.25 -20.35
C MET A 73 -4.15 5.61 -18.87
N ALA A 74 -5.32 5.40 -18.26
CA ALA A 74 -5.50 5.64 -16.83
C ALA A 74 -4.52 4.82 -15.96
N ALA A 75 -4.21 3.57 -16.35
CA ALA A 75 -3.22 2.76 -15.64
C ALA A 75 -1.80 3.31 -15.76
N ILE A 76 -1.44 3.91 -16.90
CA ILE A 76 -0.15 4.58 -17.10
C ILE A 76 -0.08 5.84 -16.22
N ASP A 77 -1.16 6.62 -16.15
CA ASP A 77 -1.21 7.84 -15.33
C ASP A 77 -1.11 7.49 -13.84
N ILE A 78 -1.88 6.51 -13.37
CA ILE A 78 -1.79 5.99 -11.99
C ILE A 78 -0.38 5.49 -11.69
N ARG A 79 0.26 4.81 -12.64
CA ARG A 79 1.64 4.35 -12.48
C ARG A 79 2.60 5.53 -12.34
N SER A 80 2.46 6.56 -13.17
CA SER A 80 3.27 7.78 -13.12
C SER A 80 3.12 8.49 -11.77
N GLU A 81 1.88 8.65 -11.28
CA GLU A 81 1.61 9.23 -9.95
C GLU A 81 2.19 8.38 -8.82
N PHE A 82 2.09 7.06 -8.94
CA PHE A 82 2.67 6.13 -7.96
C PHE A 82 4.19 6.23 -7.92
N GLU A 83 4.86 6.28 -9.08
CA GLU A 83 6.31 6.45 -9.17
C GLU A 83 6.74 7.81 -8.60
N ALA A 84 6.00 8.89 -8.90
CA ALA A 84 6.26 10.21 -8.33
C ALA A 84 6.12 10.22 -6.80
N ARG A 85 5.06 9.59 -6.27
CA ARG A 85 4.83 9.45 -4.82
C ARG A 85 5.87 8.53 -4.15
N ALA A 86 6.32 7.49 -4.83
CA ALA A 86 7.38 6.61 -4.33
C ALA A 86 8.73 7.33 -4.28
N LEU A 87 9.00 8.27 -5.19
CA LEU A 87 10.24 9.03 -5.18
C LEU A 87 10.23 10.18 -4.16
N ARG A 88 9.14 10.95 -4.11
CA ARG A 88 9.09 12.23 -3.39
C ARG A 88 8.26 12.20 -2.10
N GLY A 89 7.47 11.16 -1.86
CA GLY A 89 6.44 11.20 -0.82
C GLY A 89 5.22 12.03 -1.26
N HIS A 90 4.42 12.48 -0.30
CA HIS A 90 3.30 13.37 -0.55
C HIS A 90 2.98 14.24 0.67
N ASP A 91 2.37 15.39 0.42
CA ASP A 91 1.93 16.30 1.48
C ASP A 91 0.49 15.98 1.86
N GLU A 92 0.25 15.78 3.16
CA GLU A 92 -1.09 15.60 3.72
C GLU A 92 -1.48 16.83 4.54
N ILE A 93 -2.76 17.21 4.49
CA ILE A 93 -3.29 18.29 5.32
C ILE A 93 -3.47 17.75 6.74
N VAL A 94 -2.89 18.46 7.71
CA VAL A 94 -2.98 18.05 9.12
C VAL A 94 -4.38 18.34 9.65
N HIS A 95 -5.03 17.30 10.18
CA HIS A 95 -6.30 17.40 10.87
C HIS A 95 -6.11 17.08 12.34
N PHE A 96 -6.70 17.89 13.22
CA PHE A 96 -6.76 17.64 14.66
C PHE A 96 -8.22 17.61 15.10
N GLN A 97 -8.65 16.50 15.73
CA GLN A 97 -10.03 16.30 16.18
C GLN A 97 -11.10 16.51 15.07
N GLY A 98 -10.77 16.13 13.83
CA GLY A 98 -11.67 16.28 12.68
C GLY A 98 -11.74 17.71 12.10
N GLN A 99 -10.94 18.65 12.62
CA GLN A 99 -10.83 20.01 12.09
C GLN A 99 -9.48 20.21 11.40
N VAL A 100 -9.47 21.03 10.35
CA VAL A 100 -8.24 21.40 9.64
C VAL A 100 -7.42 22.34 10.52
N VAL A 101 -6.14 22.02 10.68
CA VAL A 101 -5.20 22.91 11.40
C VAL A 101 -4.68 23.96 10.43
N TRP A 102 -4.89 25.23 10.74
CA TRP A 102 -4.42 26.35 9.94
C TRP A 102 -3.02 26.76 10.35
N GLN A 103 -2.21 27.18 9.38
CA GLN A 103 -0.86 27.64 9.61
C GLN A 103 -0.91 28.99 10.32
N MET A 104 -0.19 29.12 11.44
CA MET A 104 -0.05 30.40 12.13
C MET A 104 0.92 31.29 11.35
N ASP A 105 0.65 32.59 11.31
CA ASP A 105 1.59 33.57 10.75
C ASP A 105 2.82 33.63 11.68
N PRO A 106 4.04 33.31 11.19
CA PRO A 106 5.26 33.34 12.00
C PRO A 106 5.51 34.69 12.67
N ARG A 107 4.97 35.80 12.13
CA ARG A 107 5.08 37.13 12.73
C ARG A 107 4.13 37.35 13.92
N ALA A 108 3.04 36.61 13.97
CA ALA A 108 2.00 36.71 14.99
C ALA A 108 2.10 35.64 16.10
N VAL A 109 3.06 34.71 15.98
CA VAL A 109 3.26 33.62 16.95
C VAL A 109 3.64 34.19 18.32
N GLY A 110 2.93 33.77 19.37
CA GLY A 110 3.22 34.12 20.76
C GLY A 110 2.68 35.49 21.21
N LEU A 111 2.11 36.28 20.29
CA LEU A 111 1.44 37.54 20.65
C LEU A 111 0.01 37.28 21.11
N ASP A 112 -0.47 38.06 22.08
CA ASP A 112 -1.87 38.04 22.52
C ASP A 112 -2.78 38.62 21.43
N PRO A 113 -4.03 38.14 21.26
CA PRO A 113 -4.91 38.58 20.16
C PRO A 113 -5.12 40.09 20.12
N ASP A 114 -5.18 40.74 21.28
CA ASP A 114 -5.39 42.18 21.37
C ASP A 114 -4.13 42.96 20.94
N ILE A 115 -2.93 42.41 21.18
CA ILE A 115 -1.66 42.99 20.71
C ILE A 115 -1.50 42.80 19.19
N ARG A 116 -1.98 41.67 18.64
CA ARG A 116 -1.96 41.43 17.19
C ARG A 116 -2.79 42.46 16.43
N GLU A 117 -3.99 42.74 16.93
CA GLU A 117 -4.87 43.75 16.34
C GLU A 117 -4.24 45.15 16.41
N MET A 118 -3.61 45.50 17.54
CA MET A 118 -2.85 46.75 17.66
C MET A 118 -1.69 46.88 16.67
N LEU A 119 -1.06 45.76 16.31
CA LEU A 119 0.03 45.70 15.33
C LEU A 119 -0.47 45.60 13.87
N GLY A 120 -1.80 45.56 13.66
CA GLY A 120 -2.41 45.49 12.33
C GLY A 120 -2.48 44.08 11.73
N TYR A 121 -2.31 43.04 12.53
CA TYR A 121 -2.54 41.65 12.12
C TYR A 121 -3.97 41.21 12.42
N ASP A 122 -4.45 40.21 11.68
CA ASP A 122 -5.74 39.58 11.98
C ASP A 122 -5.73 38.94 13.37
N ARG A 123 -6.85 39.07 14.09
CA ARG A 123 -6.98 38.63 15.49
C ARG A 123 -6.75 37.12 15.67
N ASP A 124 -7.10 36.33 14.66
CA ASP A 124 -6.91 34.88 14.65
C ASP A 124 -5.42 34.48 14.54
N GLY A 125 -4.59 35.30 13.90
CA GLY A 125 -3.14 35.09 13.74
C GLY A 125 -2.79 34.00 12.73
N TYR A 126 -3.67 33.70 11.78
CA TYR A 126 -3.43 32.69 10.73
C TYR A 126 -2.78 33.30 9.49
N LEU A 127 -1.93 32.51 8.84
CA LEU A 127 -1.34 32.86 7.57
C LEU A 127 -2.39 32.74 6.46
N ARG A 128 -2.57 33.83 5.70
CA ARG A 128 -3.51 33.90 4.57
C ARG A 128 -2.76 33.99 3.24
N ASN A 129 -3.38 33.44 2.19
CA ASN A 129 -2.90 33.60 0.82
C ASN A 129 -3.27 34.98 0.24
N GLU A 130 -2.83 35.26 -1.00
CA GLU A 130 -3.14 36.51 -1.71
C GLU A 130 -4.65 36.76 -1.90
N ARG A 131 -5.48 35.72 -1.75
CA ARG A 131 -6.94 35.78 -1.86
C ARG A 131 -7.63 35.96 -0.49
N GLY A 132 -6.86 36.06 0.59
CA GLY A 132 -7.37 36.19 1.95
C GLY A 132 -7.84 34.88 2.60
N GLU A 133 -7.59 33.72 1.99
CA GLU A 133 -7.98 32.41 2.54
C GLU A 133 -6.88 31.86 3.45
N CYS A 134 -7.26 31.22 4.56
CA CYS A 134 -6.31 30.59 5.48
C CYS A 134 -5.55 29.45 4.81
N ILE A 135 -4.25 29.36 5.06
CA ILE A 135 -3.40 28.30 4.53
C ILE A 135 -3.38 27.14 5.53
N PRO A 136 -3.75 25.90 5.13
CA PRO A 136 -3.71 24.76 6.04
C PRO A 136 -2.28 24.30 6.28
N VAL A 137 -2.00 23.80 7.48
CA VAL A 137 -0.72 23.14 7.78
C VAL A 137 -0.63 21.86 6.97
N LYS A 138 0.47 21.72 6.24
CA LYS A 138 0.80 20.53 5.47
C LYS A 138 1.93 19.78 6.17
N GLN A 139 1.74 18.47 6.37
CA GLN A 139 2.78 17.57 6.84
C GLN A 139 3.29 16.78 5.63
N HIS A 140 4.59 16.82 5.43
CA HIS A 140 5.24 16.00 4.41
C HIS A 140 5.35 14.55 4.91
N ILE A 141 4.70 13.62 4.22
CA ILE A 141 4.79 12.19 4.49
C ILE A 141 5.84 11.59 3.55
N GLN A 142 6.89 11.05 4.17
CA GLN A 142 7.96 10.35 3.46
C GLN A 142 7.40 9.21 2.60
N PRO A 143 8.07 8.87 1.48
CA PRO A 143 7.61 7.82 0.60
C PRO A 143 7.52 6.49 1.36
N PRO A 144 6.42 5.73 1.20
CA PRO A 144 6.27 4.46 1.88
C PRO A 144 7.31 3.47 1.36
N VAL A 145 8.11 2.89 2.27
CA VAL A 145 9.22 1.99 1.94
C VAL A 145 8.76 0.84 1.04
N ALA A 146 7.57 0.29 1.28
CA ALA A 146 7.01 -0.77 0.46
C ALA A 146 6.77 -0.35 -1.01
N ALA A 147 6.40 0.91 -1.26
CA ALA A 147 6.26 1.41 -2.62
C ALA A 147 7.62 1.58 -3.30
N VAL A 148 8.60 2.12 -2.58
CA VAL A 148 9.98 2.28 -3.05
C VAL A 148 10.56 0.92 -3.45
N VAL A 149 10.44 -0.09 -2.58
CA VAL A 149 10.92 -1.45 -2.86
C VAL A 149 10.24 -2.04 -4.09
N LYS A 150 8.92 -1.84 -4.28
CA LYS A 150 8.22 -2.32 -5.48
C LYS A 150 8.71 -1.65 -6.76
N VAL A 151 8.97 -0.34 -6.72
CA VAL A 151 9.56 0.39 -7.86
C VAL A 151 10.97 -0.13 -8.14
N LEU A 152 11.81 -0.27 -7.11
CA LEU A 152 13.16 -0.81 -7.24
C LEU A 152 13.16 -2.25 -7.79
N ALA A 153 12.26 -3.12 -7.30
CA ALA A 153 12.10 -4.49 -7.78
C ALA A 153 11.67 -4.56 -9.25
N ALA A 154 10.88 -3.59 -9.73
CA ALA A 154 10.46 -3.52 -11.12
C ALA A 154 11.61 -3.15 -12.07
N HIS A 155 12.56 -2.32 -11.62
CA HIS A 155 13.70 -1.85 -12.44
C HIS A 155 14.97 -2.69 -12.26
N PHE A 156 15.19 -3.25 -11.07
CA PHE A 156 16.41 -3.95 -10.70
C PHE A 156 16.11 -5.34 -10.16
N LYS A 157 16.63 -6.37 -10.83
CA LYS A 157 16.48 -7.77 -10.45
C LYS A 157 17.01 -8.10 -9.05
N GLN A 158 17.94 -7.30 -8.53
CA GLN A 158 18.54 -7.49 -7.21
C GLN A 158 17.52 -7.33 -6.07
N TYR A 159 16.54 -6.44 -6.25
CA TYR A 159 15.50 -6.15 -5.26
C TYR A 159 14.19 -6.90 -5.53
N GLY A 160 14.16 -7.77 -6.54
CA GLY A 160 13.00 -8.62 -6.83
C GLY A 160 12.82 -9.71 -5.78
N ASP A 161 11.58 -10.11 -5.53
CA ASP A 161 11.27 -11.22 -4.65
C ASP A 161 11.90 -12.52 -5.17
N ARG A 162 12.89 -13.03 -4.45
CA ARG A 162 13.48 -14.35 -4.72
C ARG A 162 12.64 -15.42 -4.05
N VAL A 163 11.72 -16.01 -4.80
CA VAL A 163 10.91 -17.12 -4.32
C VAL A 163 11.62 -18.43 -4.66
N GLU A 164 12.34 -19.00 -3.70
CA GLU A 164 12.87 -20.35 -3.80
C GLU A 164 11.77 -21.36 -3.44
N GLN A 165 11.11 -21.90 -4.45
CA GLN A 165 10.16 -22.99 -4.24
C GLN A 165 10.92 -24.31 -4.14
N ASN A 166 11.11 -24.80 -2.92
CA ASN A 166 11.54 -26.17 -2.68
C ASN A 166 10.39 -27.12 -3.02
N ILE A 167 10.30 -27.52 -4.30
CA ILE A 167 9.36 -28.53 -4.76
C ILE A 167 9.88 -29.90 -4.28
N ASN A 168 9.46 -30.30 -3.08
CA ASN A 168 9.67 -31.65 -2.58
C ASN A 168 8.78 -32.62 -3.37
N LEU A 169 9.31 -33.11 -4.50
CA LEU A 169 8.75 -34.24 -5.26
C LEU A 169 8.95 -35.55 -4.48
N ARG A 170 8.24 -35.70 -3.35
CA ARG A 170 8.18 -36.97 -2.61
C ARG A 170 6.86 -37.67 -2.94
N GLY A 171 6.78 -38.19 -4.15
CA GLY A 171 5.65 -38.96 -4.67
C GLY A 171 5.83 -39.15 -6.18
N GLY A 172 6.12 -40.37 -6.61
CA GLY A 172 6.54 -40.71 -7.98
C GLY A 172 5.64 -40.09 -9.06
N VAL A 173 6.25 -39.28 -9.92
CA VAL A 173 5.61 -38.79 -11.14
C VAL A 173 5.71 -39.88 -12.20
N THR A 174 4.73 -40.78 -12.21
CA THR A 174 4.31 -41.47 -13.43
C THR A 174 3.39 -40.53 -14.19
N LEU A 175 3.84 -40.05 -15.34
CA LEU A 175 2.98 -39.45 -16.37
C LEU A 175 2.04 -40.54 -16.90
N GLY A 176 0.89 -40.70 -16.26
CA GLY A 176 -0.18 -41.59 -16.68
C GLY A 176 -1.39 -41.34 -15.80
N VAL A 177 -2.54 -41.11 -16.42
CA VAL A 177 -3.82 -40.93 -15.73
C VAL A 177 -4.11 -42.18 -14.90
N GLN A 178 -3.75 -42.16 -13.62
CA GLN A 178 -4.25 -43.13 -12.65
C GLN A 178 -5.54 -42.57 -12.06
N ALA A 179 -6.65 -43.18 -12.46
CA ALA A 179 -7.89 -43.07 -11.74
C ALA A 179 -7.66 -43.58 -10.31
N VAL A 180 -7.61 -42.65 -9.35
CA VAL A 180 -7.61 -43.00 -7.93
C VAL A 180 -8.98 -43.62 -7.64
N GLY A 181 -9.01 -44.95 -7.48
CA GLY A 181 -10.16 -45.65 -6.94
C GLY A 181 -10.47 -45.08 -5.57
N MET A 182 -11.73 -44.65 -5.36
CA MET A 182 -12.20 -44.18 -4.07
C MET A 182 -11.87 -45.22 -3.00
N SER A 183 -10.95 -44.90 -2.09
CA SER A 183 -10.70 -45.70 -0.92
C SER A 183 -12.00 -45.79 -0.12
N SER A 184 -12.43 -47.02 0.14
CA SER A 184 -13.62 -47.26 0.93
C SER A 184 -13.42 -46.69 2.34
N ARG A 185 -14.51 -46.15 2.90
CA ARG A 185 -14.59 -45.45 4.18
C ARG A 185 -14.38 -46.37 5.41
N ALA A 186 -13.70 -47.50 5.25
CA ALA A 186 -13.46 -48.52 6.27
C ALA A 186 -12.07 -48.40 6.92
N ASP A 187 -11.13 -47.71 6.28
CA ASP A 187 -9.81 -47.47 6.85
C ASP A 187 -9.84 -46.16 7.65
N GLY A 188 -9.64 -46.28 8.97
CA GLY A 188 -9.65 -45.17 9.91
C GLY A 188 -8.66 -44.05 9.53
N PRO A 189 -8.75 -42.87 10.19
CA PRO A 189 -7.92 -41.72 9.86
C PRO A 189 -6.44 -42.11 9.93
N PRO A 190 -5.62 -41.69 8.94
CA PRO A 190 -4.20 -42.03 8.91
C PRO A 190 -3.52 -41.55 10.19
N ALA A 191 -2.67 -42.40 10.76
CA ALA A 191 -1.95 -42.12 11.99
C ALA A 191 -1.17 -40.80 11.85
N ILE A 192 -1.40 -39.88 12.78
CA ILE A 192 -0.69 -38.60 12.84
C ILE A 192 0.80 -38.93 13.07
N PRO A 193 1.72 -38.50 12.19
CA PRO A 193 3.14 -38.70 12.43
C PRO A 193 3.56 -38.00 13.73
N PRO A 194 4.47 -38.58 14.53
CA PRO A 194 4.91 -37.96 15.77
C PRO A 194 5.50 -36.57 15.48
N ALA A 195 5.14 -35.59 16.32
CA ALA A 195 5.58 -34.22 16.18
C ALA A 195 7.12 -34.14 16.17
N PRO A 196 7.72 -33.34 15.28
CA PRO A 196 9.17 -33.14 15.27
C PRO A 196 9.64 -32.60 16.63
N PRO A 197 10.80 -33.05 17.15
CA PRO A 197 11.34 -32.55 18.40
C PRO A 197 11.58 -31.05 18.28
N ARG A 198 11.12 -30.29 19.27
CA ARG A 198 11.31 -28.83 19.31
C ARG A 198 12.81 -28.55 19.39
N PRO A 199 13.34 -27.57 18.64
CA PRO A 199 14.72 -27.15 18.78
C PRO A 199 14.93 -26.61 20.20
N VAL A 200 15.83 -27.24 20.94
CA VAL A 200 16.30 -26.73 22.23
C VAL A 200 17.21 -25.56 21.89
N LEU A 201 16.85 -24.38 22.39
CA LEU A 201 17.69 -23.20 22.29
C LEU A 201 18.76 -23.35 23.38
N ASP A 202 19.96 -23.78 23.00
CA ASP A 202 21.13 -23.72 23.88
C ASP A 202 21.44 -22.25 24.16
N VAL A 203 21.03 -21.77 25.34
CA VAL A 203 21.43 -20.47 25.87
C VAL A 203 22.90 -20.61 26.27
N THR A 204 23.79 -20.18 25.40
CA THR A 204 25.18 -19.92 25.76
C THR A 204 25.20 -18.87 26.88
N PRO A 205 25.88 -19.12 28.02
CA PRO A 205 26.02 -18.11 29.05
C PRO A 205 26.78 -16.90 28.47
N PRO A 206 26.45 -15.67 28.92
CA PRO A 206 27.05 -14.46 28.39
C PRO A 206 28.58 -14.49 28.57
N PRO A 207 29.36 -14.10 27.55
CA PRO A 207 30.81 -14.00 27.71
C PRO A 207 31.12 -12.99 28.81
N ALA A 208 32.04 -13.39 29.69
CA ALA A 208 32.54 -12.59 30.79
C ALA A 208 32.95 -11.18 30.32
N ALA A 209 32.68 -10.21 31.18
CA ALA A 209 32.95 -8.79 30.99
C ALA A 209 34.28 -8.54 30.27
N LEU A 210 34.21 -7.82 29.15
CA LEU A 210 35.39 -7.25 28.51
C LEU A 210 36.02 -6.25 29.49
N PRO A 211 37.35 -6.35 29.75
CA PRO A 211 38.04 -5.40 30.59
C PRO A 211 38.03 -4.01 29.94
N VAL A 212 37.74 -3.01 30.77
CA VAL A 212 37.81 -1.57 30.43
C VAL A 212 39.24 -1.25 30.00
N PRO A 213 39.48 -0.63 28.83
CA PRO A 213 40.82 -0.19 28.47
C PRO A 213 41.23 1.00 29.36
N GLU A 214 42.31 0.80 30.11
CA GLU A 214 43.01 1.84 30.87
C GLU A 214 43.61 2.90 29.93
N ALA A 215 43.65 4.14 30.42
CA ALA A 215 44.16 5.30 29.72
C ALA A 215 45.62 5.11 29.31
N ILE A 216 45.89 5.24 28.01
CA ILE A 216 47.26 5.31 27.48
C ILE A 216 47.76 6.73 27.69
N VAL A 217 48.73 6.82 28.60
CA VAL A 217 49.57 7.97 28.92
C VAL A 217 50.55 8.26 27.78
N ASP A 218 50.96 9.53 27.70
CA ASP A 218 51.88 10.15 26.76
C ASP A 218 53.07 9.27 26.31
N ALA A 219 53.33 9.26 25.01
CA ALA A 219 54.60 8.85 24.44
C ALA A 219 55.06 9.90 23.42
N GLU A 220 56.20 10.50 23.74
CA GLU A 220 56.92 11.51 22.97
C GLU A 220 57.50 10.97 21.64
N PHE A 221 57.51 11.87 20.65
CA PHE A 221 58.64 12.20 19.77
C PHE A 221 59.49 11.07 19.14
N SER A 222 59.38 10.92 17.82
CA SER A 222 60.54 10.70 16.94
C SER A 222 60.23 11.09 15.49
N GLU A 223 60.96 12.08 14.99
CA GLU A 223 61.04 12.43 13.56
C GLU A 223 61.69 11.31 12.73
N PRO A 224 61.48 11.31 11.40
CA PRO A 224 62.67 11.43 10.56
C PRO A 224 62.53 12.36 9.35
N ASP A 225 63.69 12.95 9.03
CA ASP A 225 64.04 13.89 7.98
C ASP A 225 63.99 13.36 6.53
N ALA A 226 63.65 14.29 5.63
CA ALA A 226 64.14 14.54 4.25
C ALA A 226 64.09 13.44 3.17
N THR A 227 63.54 13.68 1.96
CA THR A 227 64.11 14.57 0.94
C THR A 227 63.19 14.76 -0.30
N ALA A 228 63.23 15.98 -0.88
CA ALA A 228 62.96 16.42 -2.27
C ALA A 228 61.54 16.20 -2.87
N ASP A 229 60.89 17.12 -3.58
CA ASP A 229 61.40 18.14 -4.51
C ASP A 229 60.29 19.16 -4.88
N THR A 230 60.70 20.41 -5.16
CA THR A 230 60.08 21.46 -6.01
C THR A 230 58.74 22.17 -5.62
N ALA A 231 58.85 23.51 -5.50
CA ALA A 231 57.82 24.56 -5.32
C ALA A 231 56.96 24.83 -6.59
N PRO A 232 55.97 25.79 -6.66
CA PRO A 232 55.64 26.84 -5.69
C PRO A 232 54.14 27.14 -5.43
N MET A 233 53.92 27.78 -4.28
CA MET A 233 52.98 28.87 -3.97
C MET A 233 51.59 28.90 -4.65
N VAL A 234 50.57 28.57 -3.86
CA VAL A 234 49.26 29.24 -3.92
C VAL A 234 48.96 29.72 -2.51
N GLU A 235 48.76 31.02 -2.36
CA GLU A 235 48.23 31.62 -1.13
C GLU A 235 46.80 31.13 -0.93
N GLU A 236 46.62 30.16 -0.03
CA GLU A 236 45.29 29.72 0.38
C GLU A 236 44.97 30.33 1.75
N GLU A 237 43.94 31.15 1.69
CA GLU A 237 43.32 31.92 2.75
C GLU A 237 42.98 31.01 3.94
N PHE A 238 43.50 31.36 5.12
CA PHE A 238 43.17 30.71 6.39
C PHE A 238 41.67 30.87 6.70
N ALA A 239 40.85 29.91 6.29
CA ALA A 239 39.51 29.72 6.83
C ALA A 239 39.59 28.84 8.08
N ALA A 240 39.37 29.46 9.23
CA ALA A 240 39.36 28.83 10.54
C ALA A 240 38.47 27.57 10.56
N ALA A 241 39.04 26.46 11.03
CA ALA A 241 38.28 25.25 11.32
C ALA A 241 37.18 25.57 12.35
N PRO A 242 35.91 25.19 12.11
CA PRO A 242 34.86 25.37 13.10
C PRO A 242 35.11 24.43 14.29
N MET A 243 35.10 25.02 15.49
CA MET A 243 35.14 24.29 16.76
C MET A 243 34.04 23.21 16.82
N PRO A 244 34.29 22.04 17.41
CA PRO A 244 33.24 21.07 17.67
C PRO A 244 32.26 21.63 18.72
N GLU A 245 30.98 21.69 18.36
CA GLU A 245 29.89 22.06 19.27
C GLU A 245 29.75 21.05 20.42
N PRO A 246 29.45 21.51 21.65
CA PRO A 246 29.22 20.61 22.78
C PRO A 246 27.94 19.80 22.57
N THR A 247 28.11 18.48 22.52
CA THR A 247 27.05 17.49 22.40
C THR A 247 26.08 17.60 23.59
N LYS A 248 24.81 17.89 23.30
CA LYS A 248 23.71 17.85 24.29
C LYS A 248 23.58 16.42 24.85
N PRO A 249 23.43 16.23 26.17
CA PRO A 249 23.19 14.90 26.72
C PRO A 249 21.81 14.40 26.30
N GLU A 250 21.80 13.28 25.59
CA GLU A 250 20.62 12.52 25.21
C GLU A 250 19.99 11.91 26.47
N VAL A 251 18.82 12.42 26.87
CA VAL A 251 18.04 11.85 27.96
C VAL A 251 17.41 10.56 27.46
N VAL A 252 18.04 9.43 27.78
CA VAL A 252 17.48 8.10 27.56
C VAL A 252 16.34 7.90 28.56
N ILE A 253 15.11 8.18 28.13
CA ILE A 253 13.91 7.76 28.85
C ILE A 253 13.80 6.25 28.68
N ARG A 254 14.08 5.50 29.75
CA ARG A 254 13.78 4.07 29.81
C ARG A 254 12.26 3.91 29.86
N GLU A 255 11.66 3.57 28.73
CA GLU A 255 10.27 3.14 28.69
C GLU A 255 10.10 1.89 29.55
N THR A 256 9.23 1.98 30.56
CA THR A 256 8.78 0.80 31.31
C THR A 256 8.02 -0.14 30.38
N PRO A 257 8.23 -1.47 30.49
CA PRO A 257 7.55 -2.43 29.62
C PRO A 257 6.02 -2.29 29.77
N PRO A 258 5.25 -2.35 28.66
CA PRO A 258 3.81 -2.23 28.71
C PRO A 258 3.21 -3.35 29.56
N PRO A 259 2.14 -3.07 30.33
CA PRO A 259 1.49 -4.08 31.15
C PRO A 259 1.00 -5.25 30.28
N GLU A 260 1.22 -6.46 30.77
CA GLU A 260 0.77 -7.70 30.15
C GLU A 260 -0.73 -7.63 29.81
N TYR A 261 -1.04 -7.76 28.52
CA TYR A 261 -2.42 -7.75 28.02
C TYR A 261 -3.15 -8.99 28.53
N GLN A 262 -3.95 -8.84 29.58
CA GLN A 262 -4.94 -9.83 29.95
C GLN A 262 -6.21 -9.56 29.13
N PRO A 263 -6.61 -10.45 28.21
CA PRO A 263 -7.86 -10.28 27.46
C PRO A 263 -9.03 -10.40 28.44
N VAL A 264 -9.54 -9.26 28.90
CA VAL A 264 -10.82 -9.20 29.60
C VAL A 264 -11.91 -9.42 28.55
N MET A 265 -12.35 -10.67 28.41
CA MET A 265 -13.54 -10.98 27.62
C MET A 265 -14.73 -10.24 28.22
N THR A 266 -15.23 -9.25 27.49
CA THR A 266 -16.49 -8.58 27.82
C THR A 266 -17.64 -9.57 27.71
N ASP A 267 -18.67 -9.43 28.56
CA ASP A 267 -19.79 -10.37 28.58
C ASP A 267 -20.57 -10.41 27.26
N GLN A 268 -20.47 -9.34 26.46
CA GLN A 268 -20.98 -9.30 25.09
C GLN A 268 -20.22 -10.23 24.13
N ALA A 269 -18.90 -10.32 24.26
CA ALA A 269 -18.08 -11.25 23.48
C ALA A 269 -18.37 -12.71 23.84
N ARG A 270 -18.66 -12.98 25.13
CA ARG A 270 -19.13 -14.29 25.58
C ARG A 270 -20.49 -14.64 24.98
N ASP A 271 -21.45 -13.72 25.00
CA ASP A 271 -22.80 -13.94 24.44
C ASP A 271 -22.76 -14.23 22.93
N LEU A 272 -21.95 -13.47 22.17
CA LEU A 272 -21.75 -13.70 20.73
C LEU A 272 -21.14 -15.08 20.45
N LEU A 273 -20.17 -15.52 21.25
CA LEU A 273 -19.58 -16.86 21.11
C LEU A 273 -20.57 -17.98 21.43
N THR A 274 -21.44 -17.80 22.43
CA THR A 274 -22.53 -18.76 22.70
C THR A 274 -23.55 -18.80 21.57
N ARG A 275 -23.87 -17.66 20.94
CA ARG A 275 -24.78 -17.61 19.78
C ARG A 275 -24.17 -18.27 18.53
N LEU A 276 -22.87 -18.08 18.31
CA LEU A 276 -22.12 -18.73 17.21
C LEU A 276 -21.98 -20.25 17.39
N ARG A 277 -21.95 -20.74 18.64
CA ARG A 277 -21.81 -22.19 18.91
C ARG A 277 -23.10 -22.99 18.80
N GLY A 278 -24.26 -22.33 18.82
CA GLY A 278 -25.58 -22.96 18.72
C GLY A 278 -25.91 -23.92 19.88
N PRO A 279 -27.19 -24.22 20.14
CA PRO A 279 -27.58 -25.14 21.19
C PRO A 279 -27.10 -26.57 20.88
N VAL A 280 -26.45 -27.19 21.87
CA VAL A 280 -25.83 -28.52 21.79
C VAL A 280 -26.84 -29.65 21.45
N GLY A 281 -28.14 -29.39 21.57
CA GLY A 281 -29.22 -30.38 21.40
C GLY A 281 -29.82 -30.57 20.00
N LEU A 282 -29.39 -29.82 18.97
CA LEU A 282 -29.97 -29.90 17.61
C LEU A 282 -29.02 -30.45 16.54
N ARG A 283 -27.96 -31.14 16.96
CA ARG A 283 -27.02 -31.79 16.03
C ARG A 283 -27.57 -33.14 15.53
N SER A 284 -28.67 -33.12 14.77
CA SER A 284 -29.01 -34.23 13.88
C SER A 284 -28.43 -33.96 12.51
N ALA A 285 -27.52 -34.81 12.08
CA ALA A 285 -26.92 -34.79 10.75
C ALA A 285 -27.99 -34.91 9.67
N ASN A 286 -28.16 -33.86 8.87
CA ASN A 286 -28.73 -33.98 7.52
C ASN A 286 -27.87 -33.16 6.56
N PRO A 287 -27.17 -33.81 5.61
CA PRO A 287 -26.42 -33.09 4.60
C PRO A 287 -27.38 -32.37 3.65
N VAL A 288 -27.25 -31.05 3.59
CA VAL A 288 -27.85 -30.18 2.58
C VAL A 288 -27.30 -30.60 1.22
N GLY A 289 -28.11 -31.30 0.42
CA GLY A 289 -27.72 -31.77 -0.90
C GLY A 289 -28.64 -32.85 -1.48
N SER A 290 -29.94 -32.60 -1.58
CA SER A 290 -30.83 -33.41 -2.43
C SER A 290 -31.89 -32.52 -3.08
N ILE A 291 -31.49 -31.82 -4.14
CA ILE A 291 -32.44 -31.24 -5.08
C ILE A 291 -32.88 -32.40 -5.97
N LYS A 292 -34.04 -32.99 -5.64
CA LYS A 292 -34.68 -33.99 -6.49
C LYS A 292 -35.01 -33.35 -7.84
N ALA A 293 -34.44 -33.92 -8.89
CA ALA A 293 -34.79 -33.63 -10.28
C ALA A 293 -36.30 -33.86 -10.50
N THR A 294 -37.01 -32.78 -10.83
CA THR A 294 -38.37 -32.84 -11.37
C THR A 294 -38.31 -33.38 -12.79
N LYS A 295 -38.92 -34.55 -12.99
CA LYS A 295 -39.09 -35.28 -14.25
C LYS A 295 -39.99 -34.47 -15.22
N PRO A 296 -39.65 -34.34 -16.51
CA PRO A 296 -40.52 -33.70 -17.49
C PRO A 296 -41.69 -34.62 -17.85
N MET A 297 -42.92 -34.15 -17.67
CA MET A 297 -44.14 -34.79 -18.17
C MET A 297 -44.18 -34.63 -19.69
N ARG A 298 -44.07 -35.74 -20.41
CA ARG A 298 -44.36 -35.84 -21.84
C ARG A 298 -45.87 -35.90 -22.05
N SER A 299 -46.33 -35.02 -22.93
CA SER A 299 -47.32 -35.20 -23.99
C SER A 299 -48.28 -36.40 -23.87
N ALA A 300 -49.55 -36.08 -23.68
CA ALA A 300 -50.67 -36.82 -24.21
C ALA A 300 -51.77 -35.79 -24.51
N TYR A 301 -51.93 -35.42 -25.79
CA TYR A 301 -53.22 -35.18 -26.41
C TYR A 301 -53.04 -35.23 -27.93
N ASP A 302 -53.96 -35.99 -28.53
CA ASP A 302 -54.32 -36.02 -29.94
C ASP A 302 -54.68 -34.63 -30.50
#